data_AF-B8II37-F1
#
_entry.id   AF-B8II37-F1
#
_cell.length_a   1.000
_cell.length_b   1.000
_cell.length_c   1.000
_cell.angle_alpha   90.00
_cell.angle_beta   90.00
_cell.angle_gamma   90.00
#
_symmetry.space_group_name_H-M   'P 1'
#
loop_
_entity.id
_entity.type
_entity.pdbx_description
1 polymer ?
#
loop_
_entity_poly.entity_id
_entity_poly.type
_entity_poly.pdbx_seq_one_letter_code
_entity_poly.pdbx_strand_id
1 'polypeptide(L)'
;MVRAQLIQRIAELNPHLRPGVAEAVVRTILDRMGEALVQEERIALRGFGTFKTNARGARGHNPRTGEAVAVPARRDVRFRASTEMLHRLNDKVGGAAHPEAVSGADRRLRATC
;
A
#
# COMPACT_ATOMS: atom_id res chain seq x y z
N MET A 1 -16.47 -1.54 0.56
CA MET A 1 -16.45 -3.00 0.36
C MET A 1 -15.80 -3.65 1.58
N VAL A 2 -16.49 -4.55 2.27
CA VAL A 2 -15.95 -5.32 3.41
C VAL A 2 -15.47 -6.71 2.95
N ARG A 3 -14.71 -7.44 3.81
CA ARG A 3 -14.16 -8.77 3.47
C ARG A 3 -15.23 -9.75 2.96
N ALA A 4 -16.38 -9.83 3.62
CA ALA A 4 -17.47 -10.70 3.20
C ALA A 4 -17.99 -10.37 1.78
N GLN A 5 -18.14 -9.08 1.48
CA GLN A 5 -18.55 -8.61 0.15
C GLN A 5 -17.50 -8.94 -0.93
N LEU A 6 -16.21 -8.85 -0.60
CA LEU A 6 -15.13 -9.24 -1.51
C LEU A 6 -15.20 -10.75 -1.83
N ILE A 7 -15.38 -11.60 -0.82
CA ILE A 7 -15.47 -13.05 -1.00
C ILE A 7 -16.67 -13.40 -1.88
N GLN A 8 -17.84 -12.82 -1.58
CA GLN A 8 -19.05 -13.02 -2.37
C GLN A 8 -18.81 -12.61 -3.83
N ARG A 9 -18.22 -11.44 -4.07
CA ARG A 9 -17.96 -10.95 -5.42
C ARG A 9 -16.97 -11.83 -6.19
N ILE A 10 -15.95 -12.35 -5.52
CA ILE A 10 -15.00 -13.29 -6.14
C ILE A 10 -15.70 -14.59 -6.50
N ALA A 11 -16.58 -15.12 -5.64
CA ALA A 11 -17.35 -16.32 -5.93
C ALA A 11 -18.31 -16.13 -7.11
N GLU A 12 -19.00 -14.98 -7.18
CA GLU A 12 -19.88 -14.63 -8.32
C GLU A 12 -19.13 -14.54 -9.64
N LEU A 13 -17.93 -13.93 -9.65
CA LEU A 13 -17.10 -13.80 -10.84
C LEU A 13 -16.43 -15.12 -11.25
N ASN A 14 -16.39 -16.11 -10.37
CA ASN A 14 -15.75 -17.39 -10.62
C ASN A 14 -16.69 -18.55 -10.27
N PRO A 15 -17.73 -18.82 -11.09
CA PRO A 15 -18.76 -19.83 -10.79
C PRO A 15 -18.21 -21.26 -10.68
N HIS A 16 -17.02 -21.50 -11.23
CA HIS A 16 -16.31 -22.79 -11.19
C HIS A 16 -15.62 -23.04 -9.84
N LEU A 17 -15.49 -22.03 -8.97
CA LEU A 17 -14.90 -22.19 -7.65
C LEU A 17 -15.96 -22.62 -6.64
N ARG A 18 -15.59 -23.59 -5.80
CA ARG A 18 -16.40 -23.96 -4.63
C ARG A 18 -16.45 -22.77 -3.66
N PRO A 19 -17.60 -22.47 -3.02
CA PRO A 19 -17.76 -21.30 -2.15
C PRO A 19 -16.67 -21.14 -1.08
N GLY A 20 -16.26 -22.24 -0.43
CA GLY A 20 -15.21 -22.22 0.60
C GLY A 20 -13.80 -21.95 0.06
N VAL A 21 -13.54 -22.16 -1.23
CA VAL A 21 -12.22 -21.92 -1.84
C VAL A 21 -11.96 -20.42 -1.98
N ALA A 22 -12.96 -19.63 -2.36
CA ALA A 22 -12.82 -18.18 -2.46
C ALA A 22 -12.45 -17.55 -1.11
N GLU A 23 -13.10 -18.00 -0.03
CA GLU A 23 -12.75 -17.56 1.32
C GLU A 23 -11.33 -17.95 1.71
N ALA A 24 -10.95 -19.21 1.47
CA ALA A 24 -9.62 -19.71 1.78
C ALA A 24 -8.52 -18.95 1.02
N VAL A 25 -8.74 -18.66 -0.26
CA VAL A 25 -7.80 -17.89 -1.09
C VAL A 25 -7.64 -16.46 -0.57
N VAL A 26 -8.75 -15.76 -0.31
CA VAL A 26 -8.70 -14.38 0.22
C VAL A 26 -8.00 -14.35 1.58
N ARG A 27 -8.29 -15.31 2.46
CA ARG A 27 -7.61 -15.44 3.76
C ARG A 27 -6.10 -15.62 3.57
N THR A 28 -5.69 -16.62 2.80
CA THR A 28 -4.28 -16.93 2.58
C THR A 28 -3.52 -15.74 1.99
N ILE A 29 -4.11 -14.99 1.05
CA ILE A 29 -3.46 -13.80 0.48
C ILE A 29 -3.22 -12.75 1.56
N LEU A 30 -4.24 -12.43 2.36
CA LEU A 30 -4.12 -11.43 3.42
C LEU A 30 -3.12 -11.85 4.50
N ASP A 31 -3.10 -13.13 4.87
CA ASP A 31 -2.17 -13.68 5.85
C ASP A 31 -0.72 -13.58 5.33
N ARG A 32 -0.47 -13.98 4.08
CA ARG A 32 0.85 -13.88 3.44
C ARG A 32 1.32 -12.44 3.29
N MET A 33 0.42 -11.51 2.97
CA MET A 33 0.77 -10.09 2.94
C MET A 33 1.14 -9.58 4.34
N GLY A 34 0.43 -10.02 5.37
CA GLY A 34 0.75 -9.70 6.76
C GLY A 34 2.15 -10.21 7.17
N GLU A 35 2.44 -11.48 6.88
CA GLU A 35 3.74 -12.09 7.14
C GLU A 35 4.88 -11.34 6.44
N ALA A 36 4.75 -11.07 5.15
CA ALA A 36 5.75 -10.33 4.37
C ALA A 36 6.01 -8.94 4.97
N LEU A 37 4.96 -8.23 5.42
CA LEU A 37 5.13 -6.92 6.07
C LEU A 37 5.84 -7.03 7.43
N VAL A 38 5.62 -8.09 8.20
CA VAL A 38 6.35 -8.32 9.46
C VAL A 38 7.84 -8.54 9.20
N GLN A 39 8.18 -9.21 8.08
CA GLN A 39 9.56 -9.43 7.62
C GLN A 39 10.18 -8.23 6.90
N GLU A 40 9.50 -7.08 6.89
CA GLU A 40 9.95 -5.84 6.23
C GLU A 40 10.12 -5.99 4.71
N GLU A 41 9.43 -6.96 4.11
CA GLU A 41 9.43 -7.17 2.68
C GLU A 41 8.54 -6.14 1.97
N ARG A 42 9.00 -5.74 0.78
CA ARG A 42 8.25 -4.84 -0.09
C ARG A 42 7.28 -5.65 -0.95
N ILE A 43 5.98 -5.39 -0.81
CA ILE A 43 4.94 -6.03 -1.61
C ILE A 43 4.56 -5.10 -2.76
N ALA A 44 4.77 -5.53 -4.01
CA ALA A 44 4.37 -4.79 -5.21
C ALA A 44 3.25 -5.53 -5.94
N LEU A 45 2.06 -4.95 -5.96
CA LEU A 45 0.91 -5.44 -6.71
C LEU A 45 0.77 -4.59 -8.00
N ARG A 46 1.13 -5.18 -9.14
CA ARG A 46 1.02 -4.52 -10.45
C ARG A 46 -0.41 -4.02 -10.68
N GLY A 47 -0.55 -2.81 -11.22
CA GLY A 47 -1.85 -2.18 -11.45
C GLY A 47 -2.55 -1.64 -10.20
N PHE A 48 -2.16 -2.06 -8.98
CA PHE A 48 -2.78 -1.60 -7.74
C PHE A 48 -1.88 -0.63 -6.94
N GLY A 49 -0.66 -1.05 -6.61
CA GLY A 49 0.24 -0.24 -5.80
C GLY A 49 1.33 -1.05 -5.11
N THR A 50 2.06 -0.39 -4.21
CA THR A 50 3.14 -0.96 -3.42
C THR A 50 2.91 -0.72 -1.93
N PHE A 51 3.11 -1.76 -1.13
CA PHE A 51 3.20 -1.67 0.33
C PHE A 51 4.67 -1.74 0.75
N LYS A 52 5.05 -0.89 1.70
CA LYS A 52 6.37 -0.90 2.33
C LYS A 52 6.25 -0.61 3.81
N THR A 53 7.11 -1.23 4.61
CA THR A 53 7.30 -0.83 6.00
C THR A 53 8.15 0.43 6.07
N ASN A 54 7.97 1.17 7.16
CA ASN A 54 8.74 2.34 7.48
C ASN A 54 9.00 2.37 8.99
N ALA A 55 10.25 2.63 9.36
CA ALA A 55 10.58 2.91 10.75
C ALA A 55 10.24 4.38 11.05
N ARG A 56 9.42 4.62 12.06
CA ARG A 56 9.20 5.95 12.63
C ARG A 56 10.03 6.08 13.89
N GLY A 57 10.99 7.00 13.86
CA GLY A 57 11.79 7.36 15.02
C GLY A 57 10.93 7.91 16.16
N ALA A 58 11.50 7.90 17.37
CA ALA A 58 10.84 8.33 18.60
C ALA A 58 10.61 9.85 18.63
N ARG A 59 9.54 10.31 17.98
CA ARG A 59 9.15 11.72 17.94
C ARG A 59 7.64 11.86 18.02
N GLY A 60 7.16 12.53 19.05
CA GLY A 60 5.80 13.02 19.16
C GLY A 60 5.82 14.47 19.60
N HIS A 61 4.81 15.23 19.20
CA HIS A 61 4.58 16.59 19.68
C HIS A 61 3.16 16.66 20.24
N ASN A 62 3.00 17.32 21.39
CA ASN A 62 1.68 17.55 21.94
C ASN A 62 0.90 18.51 21.01
N PRO A 63 -0.26 18.11 20.45
CA PRO A 63 -1.02 18.96 19.52
C PRO A 63 -1.45 20.29 20.14
N ARG A 64 -1.52 20.38 21.47
CA ARG A 64 -1.97 21.56 22.21
C ARG A 64 -0.83 22.46 22.68
N THR A 65 0.35 21.92 23.01
CA THR A 65 1.47 22.67 23.60
C THR A 65 2.74 22.72 22.74
N GLY A 66 2.83 21.90 21.69
CA GLY A 66 4.01 21.82 20.81
C GLY A 66 5.23 21.13 21.43
N GLU A 67 5.21 20.88 22.74
CA GLU A 67 6.28 20.22 23.48
C GLU A 67 6.54 18.81 22.94
N ALA A 68 7.82 18.42 22.95
CA ALA A 68 8.24 17.09 22.54
C ALA A 68 7.77 16.05 23.57
N VAL A 69 7.05 15.05 23.09
CA VAL A 69 6.62 13.89 23.87
C VAL A 69 7.42 12.68 23.42
N ALA A 70 7.96 11.93 24.37
CA ALA A 70 8.64 10.67 24.11
C ALA A 70 7.61 9.62 23.63
N VAL A 71 7.59 9.37 22.33
CA VAL A 71 6.81 8.29 21.72
C VAL A 71 7.78 7.18 21.36
N PRO A 72 7.53 5.91 21.74
CA PRO A 72 8.43 4.81 21.39
C PRO A 72 8.55 4.70 19.86
N ALA A 73 9.73 4.29 19.40
CA ALA A 73 9.93 3.99 17.98
C ALA A 73 8.95 2.89 17.55
N ARG A 74 8.27 3.12 16.43
CA ARG A 74 7.26 2.19 15.91
C ARG A 74 7.41 2.00 14.42
N ARG A 75 6.93 0.87 13.92
CA ARG A 75 6.88 0.58 12.48
C ARG A 75 5.50 0.94 11.95
N ASP A 76 5.46 1.64 10.82
CA ASP A 76 4.25 1.94 10.08
C ASP A 76 4.29 1.32 8.67
N VAL A 77 3.13 0.95 8.14
CA VAL A 77 3.01 0.48 6.75
C VAL A 77 2.55 1.64 5.88
N ARG A 78 3.30 1.90 4.81
CA ARG A 78 2.96 2.91 3.81
C ARG A 78 2.52 2.24 2.52
N PHE A 79 1.31 2.57 2.07
CA PHE A 79 0.81 2.20 0.75
C PHE A 79 1.06 3.34 -0.24
N ARG A 80 1.52 3.01 -1.44
CA ARG A 80 1.61 3.90 -2.59
C ARG A 80 0.78 3.32 -3.73
N ALA A 81 -0.25 4.04 -4.16
CA ALA A 81 -1.05 3.65 -5.32
C ALA A 81 -0.18 3.67 -6.59
N SER A 82 -0.48 2.78 -7.53
CA SER A 82 0.13 2.78 -8.87
C SER A 82 -0.39 3.96 -9.69
N THR A 83 0.37 4.37 -10.71
CA THR A 83 -0.09 5.36 -11.69
C THR A 83 -1.38 4.91 -12.37
N GLU A 84 -1.49 3.62 -12.71
CA GLU A 84 -2.70 3.04 -13.30
C GLU A 84 -3.92 3.17 -12.38
N MET A 85 -3.75 2.94 -11.07
CA MET A 85 -4.84 3.09 -10.11
C MET A 85 -5.25 4.55 -9.94
N LEU A 86 -4.28 5.46 -9.88
CA LEU A 86 -4.54 6.90 -9.81
C LEU A 86 -5.24 7.42 -11.06
N HIS A 87 -4.82 6.93 -12.24
CA HIS A 87 -5.46 7.22 -13.52
C HIS A 87 -6.91 6.75 -13.49
N ARG A 88 -7.17 5.47 -13.19
CA ARG A 88 -8.53 4.91 -13.09
C ARG A 88 -9.44 5.64 -12.09
N LEU A 89 -8.86 6.24 -11.04
CA LEU A 89 -9.58 7.04 -10.06
C LEU A 89 -9.96 8.41 -10.63
N ASN A 90 -9.03 9.06 -11.32
CA ASN A 90 -9.17 10.42 -11.83
C ASN A 90 -9.79 10.49 -13.23
N ASP A 91 -9.75 9.42 -14.03
CA ASP A 91 -10.35 9.35 -15.38
C ASP A 91 -11.85 9.62 -15.39
N LYS A 92 -12.52 9.38 -14.25
CA LYS A 92 -13.95 9.69 -14.08
C LYS A 92 -14.22 11.17 -13.76
N VAL A 93 -13.18 11.95 -13.48
CA VAL A 93 -13.20 13.39 -13.20
C VAL A 93 -12.49 14.05 -14.37
N GLY A 94 -13.26 14.45 -15.39
CA GLY A 94 -12.74 14.74 -16.73
C GLY A 94 -11.46 15.59 -16.80
N GLY A 95 -10.57 15.17 -17.70
CA GLY A 95 -9.73 16.08 -18.49
C GLY A 95 -8.32 16.36 -17.99
N ALA A 96 -7.36 15.74 -18.68
CA ALA A 96 -6.03 16.27 -19.04
C ALA A 96 -4.90 16.40 -17.99
N ALA A 97 -3.73 15.86 -18.40
CA ALA A 97 -2.34 16.19 -18.03
C ALA A 97 -1.88 15.81 -16.60
N HIS A 98 -0.71 15.23 -16.30
CA HIS A 98 0.57 14.89 -16.97
C HIS A 98 1.43 14.11 -15.91
N PRO A 99 2.75 13.89 -16.05
CA PRO A 99 3.50 12.98 -16.93
C PRO A 99 4.01 11.70 -16.21
N GLU A 100 4.67 10.84 -16.98
CA GLU A 100 5.46 9.68 -16.53
C GLU A 100 6.33 9.98 -15.31
N ALA A 101 6.07 9.28 -14.20
CA ALA A 101 6.95 9.26 -13.06
C ALA A 101 8.23 8.50 -13.42
N VAL A 102 9.28 9.28 -13.65
CA VAL A 102 10.69 8.91 -13.81
C VAL A 102 11.04 7.67 -12.97
N SER A 103 11.26 6.56 -13.67
CA SER A 103 12.10 5.46 -13.22
C SER A 103 13.55 5.95 -13.31
N GLY A 104 14.12 6.34 -12.18
CA GLY A 104 15.48 6.83 -12.08
C GLY A 104 16.07 6.39 -10.76
N ALA A 105 16.48 5.12 -10.70
CA ALA A 105 17.51 4.71 -9.78
C ALA A 105 18.79 5.53 -10.07
N ASP A 106 19.44 5.94 -9.00
CA ASP A 106 20.88 6.21 -8.94
C ASP A 106 21.43 7.45 -9.66
N ARG A 107 21.76 8.47 -8.85
CA ARG A 107 23.06 9.15 -8.94
C ARG A 107 23.36 9.85 -7.61
N ARG A 108 23.89 9.06 -6.67
CA ARG A 108 24.92 9.60 -5.78
C ARG A 108 26.08 10.05 -6.66
N LEU A 109 26.44 11.33 -6.61
CA LEU A 109 27.74 11.95 -6.92
C LEU A 109 27.52 13.36 -7.46
N ARG A 110 27.61 14.34 -6.56
CA ARG A 110 28.47 15.51 -6.70
C ARG A 110 28.49 16.23 -5.37
N ALA A 111 29.59 16.02 -4.66
CA ALA A 111 30.04 16.89 -3.58
C ALA A 111 30.28 18.28 -4.18
N THR A 112 29.69 19.27 -3.54
CA THR A 112 30.05 20.68 -3.66
C THR A 112 30.85 21.04 -2.42
N CYS A 113 32.04 21.60 -2.68
CA CYS A 113 32.93 22.30 -1.74
C CYS A 113 33.67 21.46 -0.70
#